data_AF-Q08NF1-F1
#
_entry.id   AF-Q08NF1-F1
#
_cell.length_a   1.000
_cell.length_b   1.000
_cell.length_c   1.000
_cell.angle_alpha   90.00
_cell.angle_beta   90.00
_cell.angle_gamma   90.00
#
_symmetry.space_group_name_H-M   'P 1'
#
loop_
_entity.id
_entity.type
_entity.pdbx_description
1 polymer ?
#
loop_
_entity_poly.entity_id
_entity_poly.type
_entity_poly.pdbx_seq_one_letter_code
_entity_poly.pdbx_strand_id
1 'polypeptide(L)'
;MPKLLEAFPALAQAIRYGSVRQTPTAPILAIAEGLFERILIGLPGACTSLDDDAAHQRREQLRAMHAAVALLEGGTRAEDWSKALEGLTQRDAVHGLVRGAALRLRVELGQVKDEALGVLARKALSTAVPPSEAAAWLEGLVSGSALVLLHRGELWSALDGWLSNLARDTFIEQLPLVRRAFSGFSVSERRAMAEHIRHLSASPRTSHETDASAALDPERVAKVLPILSLLLGVRLDETV
;
A
#
# COMPACT_ATOMS: atom_id res chain seq x y z
N MET A 1 16.03 -19.41 2.95
CA MET A 1 14.71 -18.82 2.63
C MET A 1 14.39 -18.78 1.13
N PRO A 2 15.26 -18.28 0.24
CA PRO A 2 14.95 -18.17 -1.20
C PRO A 2 14.48 -19.50 -1.82
N LYS A 3 15.24 -20.58 -1.58
CA LYS A 3 14.88 -21.94 -2.02
C LYS A 3 13.54 -22.47 -1.47
N LEU A 4 13.09 -21.98 -0.31
CA LEU A 4 11.81 -22.42 0.28
C LEU A 4 10.64 -21.72 -0.42
N LEU A 5 10.76 -20.40 -0.63
CA LEU A 5 9.77 -19.61 -1.37
C LEU A 5 9.64 -20.09 -2.83
N GLU A 6 10.75 -20.54 -3.44
CA GLU A 6 10.75 -21.08 -4.80
C GLU A 6 10.15 -22.50 -4.88
N ALA A 7 10.29 -23.32 -3.83
CA ALA A 7 9.80 -24.69 -3.83
C ALA A 7 8.28 -24.79 -3.62
N PHE A 8 7.70 -23.89 -2.80
CA PHE A 8 6.29 -23.98 -2.42
C PHE A 8 5.31 -23.90 -3.61
N PRO A 9 5.48 -22.99 -4.59
CA PRO A 9 4.61 -22.94 -5.77
C PRO A 9 4.58 -24.24 -6.58
N ALA A 10 5.72 -24.93 -6.72
CA ALA A 10 5.77 -26.21 -7.42
C ALA A 10 4.99 -27.30 -6.67
N LEU A 11 5.08 -27.33 -5.34
CA LEU A 11 4.29 -28.24 -4.51
C LEU A 11 2.79 -27.93 -4.60
N ALA A 12 2.42 -26.65 -4.59
CA ALA A 12 1.04 -26.23 -4.72
C ALA A 12 0.39 -26.70 -6.04
N GLN A 13 1.12 -26.56 -7.14
CA GLN A 13 0.68 -27.06 -8.45
C GLN A 13 0.54 -28.59 -8.46
N ALA A 14 1.52 -29.31 -7.89
CA ALA A 14 1.47 -30.77 -7.81
C ALA A 14 0.28 -31.27 -6.97
N ILE A 15 -0.08 -30.57 -5.89
CA ILE A 15 -1.24 -30.89 -5.06
C ILE A 15 -2.55 -30.60 -5.82
N ARG A 16 -2.67 -29.43 -6.45
CA ARG A 16 -3.93 -28.99 -7.11
C ARG A 16 -4.24 -29.79 -8.36
N TYR A 17 -3.25 -30.05 -9.21
CA TYR A 17 -3.45 -30.71 -10.50
C TYR A 17 -3.16 -32.22 -10.45
N GLY A 18 -2.54 -32.70 -9.37
CA GLY A 18 -2.15 -34.10 -9.23
C GLY A 18 -1.04 -34.50 -10.20
N SER A 19 -0.68 -35.79 -10.14
CA SER A 19 0.22 -36.42 -11.09
C SER A 19 -0.57 -37.34 -12.01
N VAL A 20 -0.18 -37.41 -13.29
CA VAL A 20 -0.73 -38.35 -14.30
C VAL A 20 -0.68 -39.81 -13.81
N ARG A 21 0.16 -40.11 -12.80
CA ARG A 21 0.37 -41.45 -12.22
C ARG A 21 -0.42 -41.72 -10.92
N GLN A 22 -1.45 -40.93 -10.58
CA GLN A 22 -2.25 -41.09 -9.35
C GLN A 22 -1.41 -41.15 -8.06
N THR A 23 -0.34 -40.36 -7.97
CA THR A 23 0.46 -40.28 -6.73
C THR A 23 -0.43 -39.78 -5.58
N PRO A 24 -0.45 -40.44 -4.41
CA PRO A 24 -1.19 -39.94 -3.26
C PRO A 24 -0.71 -38.53 -2.91
N THR A 25 -1.61 -37.56 -2.87
CA THR A 25 -1.29 -36.15 -2.60
C THR A 25 -1.16 -35.85 -1.11
N ALA A 26 -1.64 -36.75 -0.23
CA ALA A 26 -1.60 -36.55 1.22
C ALA A 26 -0.18 -36.38 1.81
N PRO A 27 0.84 -37.17 1.44
CA PRO A 27 2.21 -36.93 1.90
C PRO A 27 2.79 -35.60 1.41
N ILE A 28 2.42 -35.17 0.20
CA ILE A 28 2.88 -33.91 -0.41
C ILE A 28 2.24 -32.73 0.32
N LEU A 29 0.97 -32.85 0.70
CA LEU A 29 0.27 -31.83 1.49
C LEU A 29 0.93 -31.62 2.86
N ALA A 30 1.28 -32.69 3.58
CA ALA A 30 1.97 -32.59 4.87
C ALA A 30 3.34 -31.89 4.74
N ILE A 31 4.09 -32.17 3.66
CA ILE A 31 5.35 -31.47 3.37
C ILE A 31 5.10 -29.98 3.08
N ALA A 32 4.07 -29.67 2.29
CA ALA A 32 3.70 -28.30 1.97
C ALA A 32 3.29 -27.51 3.22
N GLU A 33 2.56 -28.12 4.16
CA GLU A 33 2.19 -27.50 5.44
C GLU A 33 3.40 -27.18 6.30
N GLY A 34 4.30 -28.14 6.52
CA GLY A 34 5.55 -27.89 7.25
C GLY A 34 6.46 -26.86 6.57
N LEU A 35 6.46 -26.82 5.23
CA LEU A 35 7.20 -25.80 4.47
C LEU A 35 6.57 -24.41 4.64
N PHE A 36 5.24 -24.32 4.59
CA PHE A 36 4.48 -23.09 4.76
C PHE A 36 4.79 -22.46 6.12
N GLU A 37 4.69 -23.22 7.22
CA GLU A 37 5.00 -22.74 8.57
C GLU A 37 6.42 -22.18 8.68
N ARG A 38 7.41 -22.89 8.12
CA ARG A 38 8.81 -22.43 8.12
C ARG A 38 9.00 -21.15 7.31
N ILE A 39 8.25 -21.00 6.21
CA ILE A 39 8.26 -19.76 5.44
C ILE A 39 7.66 -18.62 6.28
N LEU A 40 6.49 -18.81 6.91
CA LEU A 40 5.87 -17.78 7.75
C LEU A 40 6.81 -17.29 8.85
N ILE A 41 7.50 -18.21 9.53
CA ILE A 41 8.43 -17.88 10.62
C ILE A 41 9.66 -17.12 10.09
N GLY A 42 10.26 -17.57 8.99
CA GLY A 42 11.52 -17.02 8.50
C GLY A 42 11.38 -15.85 7.52
N LEU A 43 10.18 -15.59 7.00
CA LEU A 43 9.95 -14.54 6.00
C LEU A 43 10.34 -13.15 6.52
N PRO A 44 9.95 -12.72 7.74
CA PRO A 44 10.23 -11.36 8.17
C PRO A 44 11.73 -11.05 8.29
N GLY A 45 12.54 -11.98 8.80
CA GLY A 45 13.99 -11.82 8.88
C GLY A 45 14.69 -11.94 7.52
N ALA A 46 14.09 -12.66 6.57
CA ALA A 46 14.64 -12.77 5.22
C ALA A 46 14.36 -11.55 4.35
N CYS A 47 13.53 -10.60 4.82
CA CYS A 47 13.13 -9.39 4.09
C CYS A 47 13.79 -8.11 4.63
N THR A 48 14.63 -8.21 5.66
CA THR A 48 15.37 -7.07 6.22
C THR A 48 16.68 -6.84 5.49
N SER A 49 17.11 -5.58 5.41
CA SER A 49 18.42 -5.18 4.87
C SER A 49 18.70 -5.67 3.44
N LEU A 50 17.65 -5.66 2.60
CA LEU A 50 17.78 -5.96 1.17
C LEU A 50 18.25 -4.70 0.42
N ASP A 51 19.12 -4.89 -0.56
CA ASP A 51 19.36 -3.90 -1.61
C ASP A 51 18.22 -3.91 -2.66
N ASP A 52 18.29 -3.01 -3.64
CA ASP A 52 17.26 -2.85 -4.67
C ASP A 52 17.03 -4.14 -5.48
N ASP A 53 18.08 -4.80 -5.93
CA ASP A 53 18.00 -6.01 -6.75
C ASP A 53 17.40 -7.18 -5.96
N ALA A 54 17.85 -7.38 -4.71
CA ALA A 54 17.31 -8.40 -3.82
C ALA A 54 15.85 -8.09 -3.44
N ALA A 55 15.48 -6.81 -3.31
CA ALA A 55 14.10 -6.41 -3.08
C ALA A 55 13.20 -6.75 -4.29
N HIS A 56 13.68 -6.52 -5.52
CA HIS A 56 12.97 -6.91 -6.73
C HIS A 56 12.77 -8.43 -6.84
N GLN A 57 13.83 -9.22 -6.57
CA GLN A 57 13.71 -10.67 -6.52
C GLN A 57 12.72 -11.12 -5.44
N ARG A 58 12.76 -10.50 -4.26
CA ARG A 58 11.85 -10.83 -3.16
C ARG A 58 10.41 -10.50 -3.48
N ARG A 59 10.14 -9.40 -4.18
CA ARG A 59 8.79 -9.06 -4.66
C ARG A 59 8.22 -10.19 -5.53
N GLU A 60 9.02 -10.75 -6.43
CA GLU A 60 8.56 -11.83 -7.30
C GLU A 60 8.30 -13.13 -6.52
N GLN A 61 9.19 -13.48 -5.60
CA GLN A 61 9.00 -14.64 -4.72
C GLN A 61 7.72 -14.51 -3.87
N LEU A 62 7.43 -13.32 -3.34
CA LEU A 62 6.19 -13.05 -2.60
C LEU A 62 4.95 -13.21 -3.47
N ARG A 63 5.00 -12.76 -4.73
CA ARG A 63 3.89 -12.90 -5.69
C ARG A 63 3.63 -14.37 -6.02
N ALA A 64 4.68 -15.14 -6.32
CA ALA A 64 4.58 -16.56 -6.59
C ALA A 64 4.02 -17.34 -5.38
N MET A 65 4.49 -17.01 -4.18
CA MET A 65 3.98 -17.57 -2.92
C MET A 65 2.50 -17.24 -2.72
N HIS A 66 2.10 -16.00 -2.95
CA HIS A 66 0.70 -15.57 -2.82
C HIS A 66 -0.23 -16.33 -3.78
N ALA A 67 0.16 -16.50 -5.03
CA ALA A 67 -0.58 -17.30 -6.01
C ALA A 67 -0.69 -18.77 -5.58
N ALA A 68 0.38 -19.34 -5.02
CA ALA A 68 0.38 -20.71 -4.52
C ALA A 68 -0.54 -20.90 -3.31
N VAL A 69 -0.57 -19.93 -2.38
CA VAL A 69 -1.51 -19.93 -1.24
C VAL A 69 -2.95 -19.87 -1.72
N ALA A 70 -3.26 -19.00 -2.69
CA ALA A 70 -4.59 -18.90 -3.28
C ALA A 70 -5.02 -20.20 -3.99
N LEU A 71 -4.08 -20.91 -4.62
CA LEU A 71 -4.33 -22.16 -5.34
C LEU A 71 -4.74 -23.33 -4.42
N LEU A 72 -4.21 -23.36 -3.19
CA LEU A 72 -4.38 -24.46 -2.24
C LEU A 72 -5.60 -24.34 -1.33
N GLU A 73 -6.57 -23.48 -1.66
CA GLU A 73 -7.91 -23.32 -1.05
C GLU A 73 -8.00 -23.76 0.43
N GLY A 74 -7.93 -22.82 1.38
CA GLY A 74 -8.09 -23.10 2.80
C GLY A 74 -7.98 -21.83 3.65
N GLY A 75 -9.00 -21.55 4.49
CA GLY A 75 -9.14 -20.27 5.18
C GLY A 75 -7.96 -19.90 6.08
N THR A 76 -7.44 -20.87 6.86
CA THR A 76 -6.36 -20.62 7.82
C THR A 76 -5.05 -20.20 7.15
N ARG A 77 -4.67 -20.78 6.00
CA ARG A 77 -3.44 -20.39 5.28
C ARG A 77 -3.52 -18.97 4.73
N ALA A 78 -4.68 -18.55 4.21
CA ALA A 78 -4.85 -17.20 3.71
C ALA A 78 -4.73 -16.15 4.83
N GLU A 79 -5.31 -16.45 6.00
CA GLU A 79 -5.20 -15.60 7.20
C GLU A 79 -3.76 -15.52 7.72
N ASP A 80 -3.08 -16.66 7.86
CA ASP A 80 -1.71 -16.68 8.37
C ASP A 80 -0.71 -16.06 7.40
N TRP A 81 -0.94 -16.23 6.08
CA TRP A 81 -0.19 -15.51 5.05
C TRP A 81 -0.42 -13.99 5.16
N SER A 82 -1.68 -13.55 5.32
CA SER A 82 -2.00 -12.14 5.51
C SER A 82 -1.28 -11.53 6.73
N LYS A 83 -1.24 -12.26 7.87
CA LYS A 83 -0.51 -11.84 9.08
C LYS A 83 0.99 -11.72 8.83
N ALA A 84 1.60 -12.68 8.11
CA ALA A 84 3.01 -12.60 7.77
C ALA A 84 3.32 -11.38 6.87
N LEU A 85 2.47 -11.10 5.89
CA LEU A 85 2.58 -9.91 5.05
C LEU A 85 2.40 -8.62 5.85
N GLU A 86 1.47 -8.59 6.81
CA GLU A 86 1.27 -7.45 7.71
C GLU A 86 2.55 -7.12 8.48
N GLY A 87 3.21 -8.14 9.03
CA GLY A 87 4.49 -8.01 9.71
C GLY A 87 5.58 -7.39 8.82
N LEU A 88 5.53 -7.57 7.50
CA LEU A 88 6.45 -6.90 6.56
C LEU A 88 6.10 -5.42 6.38
N THR A 89 4.81 -5.09 6.25
CA THR A 89 4.36 -3.70 6.00
C THR A 89 4.76 -2.71 7.10
N GLN A 90 4.83 -3.20 8.35
CA GLN A 90 5.03 -2.39 9.55
C GLN A 90 6.51 -2.19 9.93
N ARG A 91 7.46 -2.88 9.30
CA ARG A 91 8.88 -2.86 9.67
C ARG A 91 9.68 -1.91 8.79
N ASP A 92 10.26 -0.87 9.38
CA ASP A 92 11.05 0.12 8.65
C ASP A 92 12.38 -0.46 8.12
N ALA A 93 12.89 -1.54 8.72
CA ALA A 93 14.08 -2.25 8.23
C ALA A 93 13.83 -3.09 6.95
N VAL A 94 12.58 -3.19 6.50
CA VAL A 94 12.21 -3.88 5.25
C VAL A 94 12.19 -2.86 4.12
N HIS A 95 12.78 -3.23 2.99
CA HIS A 95 12.86 -2.36 1.81
C HIS A 95 11.47 -1.85 1.37
N GLY A 96 11.37 -0.57 1.01
CA GLY A 96 10.11 0.09 0.62
C GLY A 96 9.33 -0.70 -0.43
N LEU A 97 10.00 -1.17 -1.49
CA LEU A 97 9.42 -2.01 -2.54
C LEU A 97 8.74 -3.29 -2.01
N VAL A 98 9.37 -3.97 -1.05
CA VAL A 98 8.81 -5.21 -0.44
C VAL A 98 7.64 -4.87 0.47
N ARG A 99 7.70 -3.76 1.20
CA ARG A 99 6.57 -3.27 2.04
C ARG A 99 5.36 -2.93 1.19
N GLY A 100 5.54 -2.21 0.08
CA GLY A 100 4.48 -1.89 -0.86
C GLY A 100 3.87 -3.14 -1.50
N ALA A 101 4.71 -4.08 -1.93
CA ALA A 101 4.26 -5.35 -2.49
C ALA A 101 3.48 -6.19 -1.46
N ALA A 102 3.95 -6.28 -0.22
CA ALA A 102 3.23 -7.00 0.84
C ALA A 102 1.86 -6.37 1.12
N LEU A 103 1.77 -5.04 1.14
CA LEU A 103 0.50 -4.33 1.28
C LEU A 103 -0.43 -4.63 0.10
N ARG A 104 0.09 -4.60 -1.14
CA ARG A 104 -0.69 -4.94 -2.34
C ARG A 104 -1.32 -6.33 -2.25
N LEU A 105 -0.54 -7.34 -1.85
CA LEU A 105 -1.05 -8.71 -1.70
C LEU A 105 -2.12 -8.81 -0.61
N ARG A 106 -2.01 -8.04 0.47
CA ARG A 106 -3.08 -7.97 1.49
C ARG A 106 -4.36 -7.31 0.97
N VAL A 107 -4.23 -6.29 0.11
CA VAL A 107 -5.39 -5.67 -0.56
C VAL A 107 -6.06 -6.68 -1.50
N GLU A 108 -5.29 -7.50 -2.23
CA GLU A 108 -5.83 -8.58 -3.08
C GLU A 108 -6.57 -9.66 -2.28
N LEU A 109 -6.12 -9.95 -1.05
CA LEU A 109 -6.84 -10.83 -0.11
C LEU A 109 -8.12 -10.21 0.47
N GLY A 110 -8.42 -8.93 0.18
CA GLY A 110 -9.56 -8.21 0.76
C GLY A 110 -9.39 -7.87 2.24
N GLN A 111 -8.17 -7.96 2.78
CA GLN A 111 -7.86 -7.81 4.21
C GLN A 111 -7.55 -6.37 4.62
N VAL A 112 -7.63 -5.42 3.69
CA VAL A 112 -7.31 -4.01 3.91
C VAL A 112 -8.45 -3.15 3.39
N LYS A 113 -9.10 -2.43 4.31
CA LYS A 113 -10.13 -1.43 3.99
C LYS A 113 -9.50 -0.17 3.40
N ASP A 114 -10.29 0.63 2.69
CA ASP A 114 -9.78 1.82 2.01
C ASP A 114 -9.20 2.85 2.98
N GLU A 115 -9.85 3.05 4.14
CA GLU A 115 -9.40 3.99 5.16
C GLU A 115 -8.03 3.58 5.74
N ALA A 116 -7.86 2.28 6.01
CA ALA A 116 -6.60 1.73 6.49
C ALA A 116 -5.49 1.84 5.44
N LEU A 117 -5.83 1.59 4.17
CA LEU A 117 -4.91 1.77 3.05
C LEU A 117 -4.47 3.24 2.93
N GLY A 118 -5.40 4.18 3.07
CA GLY A 118 -5.12 5.62 3.10
C GLY A 118 -4.13 6.03 4.19
N VAL A 119 -4.33 5.53 5.41
CA VAL A 119 -3.42 5.78 6.54
C VAL A 119 -2.01 5.27 6.24
N LEU A 120 -1.90 4.04 5.72
CA LEU A 120 -0.61 3.44 5.36
C LEU A 120 0.06 4.20 4.21
N ALA A 121 -0.72 4.62 3.20
CA ALA A 121 -0.23 5.41 2.08
C ALA A 121 0.28 6.79 2.51
N ARG A 122 -0.48 7.52 3.32
CA ARG A 122 -0.05 8.82 3.87
C ARG A 122 1.22 8.70 4.71
N LYS A 123 1.38 7.60 5.47
CA LYS A 123 2.62 7.34 6.22
C LYS A 123 3.80 7.13 5.27
N ALA A 124 3.65 6.23 4.29
CA ALA A 124 4.72 5.85 3.37
C ALA A 124 5.12 6.98 2.40
N LEU A 125 4.18 7.86 2.07
CA LEU A 125 4.37 9.01 1.19
C LEU A 125 4.53 10.34 1.96
N SER A 126 4.85 10.27 3.26
CA SER A 126 5.09 11.46 4.06
C SER A 126 6.45 12.10 3.76
N THR A 127 6.61 13.38 4.10
CA THR A 127 7.87 14.11 3.92
C THR A 127 9.03 13.59 4.80
N ALA A 128 8.71 12.78 5.82
CA ALA A 128 9.71 12.14 6.68
C ALA A 128 10.39 10.93 6.01
N VAL A 129 9.80 10.39 4.95
CA VAL A 129 10.34 9.24 4.20
C VAL A 129 11.18 9.75 3.03
N PRO A 130 12.40 9.22 2.82
CA PRO A 130 13.21 9.57 1.65
C PRO A 130 12.42 9.38 0.34
N PRO A 131 12.45 10.32 -0.61
CA PRO A 131 11.66 10.25 -1.85
C PRO A 131 11.88 8.97 -2.67
N SER A 132 13.11 8.45 -2.68
CA SER A 132 13.44 7.17 -3.35
C SER A 132 12.78 5.97 -2.68
N GLU A 133 12.74 5.93 -1.34
CA GLU A 133 12.06 4.88 -0.59
C GLU A 133 10.54 4.95 -0.80
N ALA A 134 9.96 6.16 -0.74
CA ALA A 134 8.54 6.39 -0.99
C ALA A 134 8.14 5.94 -2.41
N ALA A 135 8.96 6.27 -3.41
CA ALA A 135 8.74 5.88 -4.79
C ALA A 135 8.92 4.35 -4.99
N ALA A 136 9.89 3.72 -4.33
CA ALA A 136 10.05 2.26 -4.35
C ALA A 136 8.85 1.56 -3.69
N TRP A 137 8.34 2.09 -2.59
CA TRP A 137 7.11 1.62 -1.95
C TRP A 137 5.91 1.72 -2.88
N LEU A 138 5.75 2.86 -3.57
CA LEU A 138 4.71 3.05 -4.56
C LEU A 138 4.80 2.00 -5.67
N GLU A 139 6.00 1.73 -6.21
CA GLU A 139 6.21 0.68 -7.20
C GLU A 139 5.79 -0.71 -6.68
N GLY A 140 6.10 -1.04 -5.43
CA GLY A 140 5.66 -2.29 -4.83
C GLY A 140 4.14 -2.40 -4.77
N LEU A 141 3.47 -1.33 -4.33
CA LEU A 141 2.02 -1.28 -4.15
C LEU A 141 1.27 -1.32 -5.50
N VAL A 142 1.78 -0.59 -6.48
CA VAL A 142 1.16 -0.36 -7.78
C VAL A 142 1.67 -1.44 -8.74
N SER A 143 1.17 -2.66 -8.55
CA SER A 143 1.50 -3.80 -9.40
C SER A 143 0.30 -4.74 -9.58
N GLY A 144 0.32 -5.59 -10.60
CA GLY A 144 -0.80 -6.51 -10.87
C GLY A 144 -2.00 -5.80 -11.52
N SER A 145 -3.22 -6.22 -11.17
CA SER A 145 -4.46 -5.68 -11.77
C SER A 145 -4.77 -4.27 -11.29
N ALA A 146 -5.06 -3.34 -12.21
CA ALA A 146 -5.48 -1.99 -11.89
C ALA A 146 -6.81 -1.93 -11.11
N LEU A 147 -7.73 -2.86 -11.41
CA LEU A 147 -9.10 -2.87 -10.87
C LEU A 147 -9.14 -2.92 -9.34
N VAL A 148 -8.14 -3.54 -8.72
CA VAL A 148 -8.00 -3.64 -7.26
C VAL A 148 -7.78 -2.28 -6.60
N LEU A 149 -7.15 -1.34 -7.31
CA LEU A 149 -6.81 0.00 -6.78
C LEU A 149 -7.76 1.08 -7.28
N LEU A 150 -8.46 0.90 -8.40
CA LEU A 150 -9.30 1.95 -8.99
C LEU A 150 -10.35 2.51 -8.01
N HIS A 151 -10.87 1.67 -7.11
CA HIS A 151 -11.86 2.07 -6.10
C HIS A 151 -11.25 2.32 -4.72
N ARG A 152 -10.00 2.81 -4.66
CA ARG A 152 -9.29 3.12 -3.42
C ARG A 152 -9.01 4.62 -3.33
N GLY A 153 -10.05 5.41 -3.08
CA GLY A 153 -9.98 6.88 -3.17
C GLY A 153 -8.95 7.48 -2.22
N GLU A 154 -8.83 6.91 -1.02
CA GLU A 154 -7.88 7.35 -0.01
C GLU A 154 -6.41 7.16 -0.44
N LEU A 155 -6.11 6.09 -1.19
CA LEU A 155 -4.78 5.86 -1.76
C LEU A 155 -4.42 6.94 -2.78
N TRP A 156 -5.34 7.22 -3.71
CA TRP A 156 -5.11 8.18 -4.78
C TRP A 156 -5.00 9.61 -4.24
N SER A 157 -5.78 9.96 -3.22
CA SER A 157 -5.64 11.24 -2.50
C SER A 157 -4.26 11.40 -1.85
N ALA A 158 -3.76 10.34 -1.20
CA ALA A 158 -2.41 10.36 -0.62
C ALA A 158 -1.32 10.51 -1.70
N LEU A 159 -1.48 9.84 -2.84
CA LEU A 159 -0.55 9.93 -3.97
C LEU A 159 -0.54 11.33 -4.60
N ASP A 160 -1.72 11.91 -4.85
CA ASP A 160 -1.88 13.26 -5.40
C ASP A 160 -1.24 14.30 -4.47
N GLY A 161 -1.50 14.20 -3.17
CA GLY A 161 -0.93 15.08 -2.16
C GLY A 161 0.60 14.98 -2.05
N TRP A 162 1.16 13.77 -2.16
CA TRP A 162 2.61 13.58 -2.17
C TRP A 162 3.24 14.20 -3.42
N LEU A 163 2.77 13.81 -4.61
CA LEU A 163 3.32 14.31 -5.87
C LEU A 163 3.22 15.83 -6.00
N SER A 164 2.11 16.42 -5.55
CA SER A 164 1.88 17.87 -5.62
C SER A 164 2.77 18.69 -4.68
N ASN A 165 3.27 18.07 -3.61
CA ASN A 165 4.12 18.74 -2.62
C ASN A 165 5.62 18.46 -2.78
N LEU A 166 6.03 17.65 -3.78
CA LEU A 166 7.44 17.44 -4.06
C LEU A 166 8.09 18.72 -4.62
N ALA A 167 9.29 19.03 -4.13
CA ALA A 167 10.13 20.05 -4.76
C ALA A 167 10.44 19.67 -6.22
N ARG A 168 10.59 20.67 -7.09
CA ARG A 168 10.80 20.48 -8.54
C ARG A 168 11.93 19.50 -8.86
N ASP A 169 13.08 19.66 -8.22
CA ASP A 169 14.27 18.86 -8.52
C ASP A 169 14.07 17.41 -8.08
N THR A 170 13.54 17.20 -6.87
CA THR A 170 13.15 15.88 -6.37
C THR A 170 12.10 15.22 -7.26
N PHE A 171 11.11 15.98 -7.74
CA PHE A 171 10.11 15.45 -8.67
C PHE A 171 10.76 14.94 -9.95
N ILE A 172 11.69 15.70 -10.55
CA ILE A 172 12.42 15.30 -11.76
C ILE A 172 13.25 14.03 -11.51
N GLU A 173 13.90 13.93 -10.34
CA GLU A 173 14.68 12.74 -9.95
C GLU A 173 13.81 11.49 -9.77
N GLN A 174 12.62 11.63 -9.18
CA GLN A 174 11.72 10.49 -8.91
C GLN A 174 10.84 10.10 -10.10
N LEU A 175 10.67 10.99 -11.10
CA LEU A 175 9.83 10.78 -12.28
C LEU A 175 10.09 9.44 -13.01
N PRO A 176 11.35 9.01 -13.27
CA PRO A 176 11.61 7.73 -13.91
C PRO A 176 11.04 6.55 -13.11
N LEU A 177 11.18 6.58 -11.79
CA LEU A 177 10.73 5.50 -10.91
C LEU A 177 9.21 5.46 -10.79
N VAL A 178 8.56 6.64 -10.67
CA VAL A 178 7.10 6.75 -10.72
C VAL A 178 6.56 6.26 -12.07
N ARG A 179 7.18 6.64 -13.20
CA ARG A 179 6.77 6.14 -14.53
C ARG A 179 6.91 4.62 -14.64
N ARG A 180 7.97 4.04 -14.08
CA ARG A 180 8.19 2.59 -14.02
C ARG A 180 7.10 1.89 -13.20
N ALA A 181 6.68 2.45 -12.07
CA ALA A 181 5.60 1.89 -11.25
C ALA A 181 4.29 1.68 -12.05
N PHE A 182 3.95 2.61 -12.95
CA PHE A 182 2.73 2.52 -13.77
C PHE A 182 2.95 1.86 -15.14
N SER A 183 4.17 1.45 -15.50
CA SER A 183 4.47 0.93 -16.84
C SER A 183 3.88 -0.46 -17.07
N GLY A 184 3.65 -1.23 -16.01
CA GLY A 184 3.06 -2.57 -16.07
C GLY A 184 1.58 -2.61 -16.44
N PHE A 185 0.86 -1.48 -16.34
CA PHE A 185 -0.55 -1.42 -16.74
C PHE A 185 -0.71 -1.19 -18.24
N SER A 186 -1.88 -1.56 -18.77
CA SER A 186 -2.31 -1.19 -20.10
C SER A 186 -2.59 0.32 -20.21
N VAL A 187 -2.67 0.82 -21.46
CA VAL A 187 -3.02 2.22 -21.72
C VAL A 187 -4.41 2.57 -21.18
N SER A 188 -5.37 1.66 -21.30
CA SER A 188 -6.74 1.83 -20.79
C SER A 188 -6.78 1.90 -19.27
N GLU A 189 -6.06 1.01 -18.56
CA GLU A 189 -5.94 1.03 -17.11
C GLU A 189 -5.32 2.34 -16.60
N ARG A 190 -4.22 2.80 -17.22
CA ARG A 190 -3.62 4.10 -16.88
C ARG A 190 -4.59 5.27 -17.10
N ARG A 191 -5.38 5.24 -18.18
CA ARG A 191 -6.41 6.26 -18.43
C ARG A 191 -7.51 6.24 -17.36
N ALA A 192 -7.97 5.06 -16.96
CA ALA A 192 -8.97 4.91 -15.91
C ALA A 192 -8.45 5.42 -14.55
N MET A 193 -7.20 5.10 -14.20
CA MET A 193 -6.55 5.62 -12.99
C MET A 193 -6.44 7.16 -13.04
N ALA A 194 -5.99 7.71 -14.17
CA ALA A 194 -5.86 9.15 -14.35
C ALA A 194 -7.22 9.87 -14.26
N GLU A 195 -8.29 9.30 -14.82
CA GLU A 195 -9.64 9.84 -14.70
C GLU A 195 -10.13 9.85 -13.25
N HIS A 196 -9.85 8.77 -12.51
CA HIS A 196 -10.19 8.72 -11.09
C HIS A 196 -9.47 9.80 -10.28
N ILE A 197 -8.17 10.02 -10.53
CA ILE A 197 -7.41 11.11 -9.91
C ILE A 197 -8.01 12.48 -10.28
N ARG A 198 -8.35 12.71 -11.56
CA ARG A 198 -9.02 13.95 -11.98
C ARG A 198 -10.32 14.20 -11.24
N HIS A 199 -11.14 13.16 -11.03
CA HIS A 199 -12.37 13.28 -10.26
C HIS A 199 -12.14 13.50 -8.77
N LEU A 200 -11.04 13.03 -8.19
CA LEU A 200 -10.68 13.37 -6.81
C LEU A 200 -10.28 14.84 -6.67
N SER A 201 -9.61 15.40 -7.68
CA SER A 201 -9.25 16.82 -7.74
C SER A 201 -10.45 17.73 -8.08
N ALA A 202 -11.43 17.20 -8.81
CA ALA A 202 -12.60 17.93 -9.32
C ALA A 202 -13.87 17.75 -8.46
N SER A 203 -13.96 16.69 -7.66
CA SER A 203 -14.77 16.73 -6.46
C SER A 203 -14.33 18.00 -5.76
N PRO A 204 -15.24 18.91 -5.38
CA PRO A 204 -14.82 20.03 -4.60
C PRO A 204 -14.04 19.38 -3.45
N ARG A 205 -12.73 19.65 -3.39
CA ARG A 205 -12.15 19.94 -2.09
C ARG A 205 -13.25 20.80 -1.53
N THR A 206 -13.92 20.31 -0.50
CA THR A 206 -14.48 21.25 0.43
C THR A 206 -13.25 22.10 0.75
N SER A 207 -13.08 23.20 0.01
CA SER A 207 -13.07 24.48 0.63
C SER A 207 -13.90 24.22 1.86
N HIS A 208 -13.25 24.20 3.01
CA HIS A 208 -13.84 25.01 4.03
C HIS A 208 -14.10 26.40 3.40
N GLU A 209 -15.11 26.53 2.53
CA GLU A 209 -16.33 27.21 2.89
C GLU A 209 -16.53 26.76 4.32
N THR A 210 -15.91 27.55 5.20
CA THR A 210 -16.39 27.72 6.54
C THR A 210 -17.88 27.74 6.33
N ASP A 211 -18.54 26.68 6.78
CA ASP A 211 -19.97 26.67 6.87
C ASP A 211 -20.27 27.79 7.87
N ALA A 212 -20.28 29.02 7.37
CA ALA A 212 -20.66 30.22 8.08
C ALA A 212 -22.17 30.19 8.35
N SER A 213 -22.83 29.05 8.07
CA SER A 213 -24.16 28.70 8.53
C SER A 213 -24.17 27.75 9.73
N ALA A 214 -23.03 27.24 10.23
CA ALA A 214 -22.96 26.83 11.62
C ALA A 214 -22.86 28.11 12.45
N ALA A 215 -24.01 28.68 12.84
CA ALA A 215 -24.08 29.88 13.66
C ALA A 215 -23.11 29.76 14.84
N LEU A 216 -22.00 30.50 14.77
CA LEU A 216 -20.98 30.48 15.80
C LEU A 216 -21.63 30.96 17.10
N ASP A 217 -21.42 30.20 18.17
CA ASP A 217 -21.91 30.57 19.50
C ASP A 217 -21.25 31.90 19.93
N PRO A 218 -22.01 33.00 20.03
CA PRO A 218 -21.45 34.32 20.25
C PRO A 218 -20.72 34.43 21.59
N GLU A 219 -21.12 33.66 22.61
CA GLU A 219 -20.44 33.65 23.90
C GLU A 219 -19.07 32.98 23.83
N ARG A 220 -18.93 31.95 22.98
CA ARG A 220 -17.64 31.29 22.76
C ARG A 220 -16.72 32.10 21.87
N VAL A 221 -17.27 32.78 20.85
CA VAL A 221 -16.51 33.68 19.99
C VAL A 221 -15.92 34.84 20.81
N ALA A 222 -16.74 35.48 21.65
CA ALA A 222 -16.30 36.60 22.50
C ALA A 222 -15.11 36.26 23.43
N LYS A 223 -15.01 35.00 23.87
CA LYS A 223 -13.91 34.53 24.74
C LYS A 223 -12.58 34.38 24.01
N VAL A 224 -12.61 34.09 22.71
CA VAL A 224 -11.42 33.74 21.92
C VAL A 224 -10.95 34.91 21.04
N LEU A 225 -11.85 35.81 20.67
CA LEU A 225 -11.59 36.97 19.81
C LEU A 225 -10.44 37.86 20.30
N PRO A 226 -10.33 38.23 21.59
CA PRO A 226 -9.24 39.08 22.08
C PRO A 226 -7.86 38.43 21.93
N ILE A 227 -7.78 37.11 22.12
CA ILE A 227 -6.52 36.36 21.99
C ILE A 227 -6.10 36.29 20.52
N LEU A 228 -7.04 36.01 19.62
CA LEU A 228 -6.76 35.99 18.18
C LEU A 228 -6.36 37.37 17.66
N SER A 229 -7.01 38.43 18.14
CA SER A 229 -6.67 39.82 17.83
C SER A 229 -5.22 40.15 18.23
N LEU A 230 -4.78 39.69 19.40
CA LEU A 230 -3.41 39.87 19.89
C LEU A 230 -2.38 39.05 19.11
N LEU A 231 -2.71 37.80 18.76
CA LEU A 231 -1.83 36.92 17.98
C LEU A 231 -1.70 37.35 16.51
N LEU A 232 -2.77 37.88 15.93
CA LEU A 232 -2.84 38.28 14.53
C LEU A 232 -2.51 39.77 14.32
N GLY A 233 -2.37 40.56 15.39
CA GLY A 233 -2.02 41.97 15.33
C GLY A 233 -3.14 42.86 14.76
N VAL A 234 -4.39 42.42 14.80
CA VAL A 234 -5.55 43.13 14.23
C VAL A 234 -6.38 43.71 15.37
N ARG A 235 -6.77 45.00 15.31
CA ARG A 235 -7.69 45.60 16.29
C ARG A 235 -9.13 45.19 16.01
N LEU A 236 -9.85 44.81 17.06
CA LEU A 236 -11.30 44.60 16.99
C LEU A 236 -11.98 45.96 17.15
N ASP A 237 -12.74 46.38 16.14
CA ASP A 237 -13.60 47.55 16.27
C ASP A 237 -14.82 47.17 17.13
N GLU A 238 -14.96 47.81 18.29
CA GLU A 238 -16.13 47.65 19.16
C GLU A 238 -17.33 48.39 18.58
N THR A 239 -17.98 47.81 17.58
CA THR A 239 -19.33 48.24 17.19
C THR A 239 -20.24 47.03 16.93
N VAL A 240 -20.99 46.71 18.00
CA VAL A 240 -22.26 45.94 18.13
C VAL A 240 -22.44 44.69 17.26
#